data_AF-A0A7S1R032-F1
#
_entry.id   AF-A0A7S1R032-F1
#
_cell.length_a   1.000
_cell.length_b   1.000
_cell.length_c   1.000
_cell.angle_alpha   90.00
_cell.angle_beta   90.00
_cell.angle_gamma   90.00
#
_symmetry.space_group_name_H-M   'P 1'
#
loop_
_entity.id
_entity.type
_entity.pdbx_description
1 polymer ?
#
loop_
_entity_poly.entity_id
_entity_poly.type
_entity_poly.pdbx_seq_one_letter_code
_entity_poly.pdbx_strand_id
1 'polypeptide(L)'
;MSSFVAHRSKPLTISALDYGVLSSDDVSRHSVLQCRRVVGREKDFTINDRRLGVCSRGETCATCNLPTEECVGHPGHLQLALPVFHSGYFTTVLRICRTICKRCAHVLLTDEEKAYYVQKLQSKSLDTVQRAALAKTIHTDAYKTRVCLNCGSVNGTVRRVRPTRLIHEKYSAGVLRRNQTSDDDQQAFFSTLTAAAQANPEVDALKGNAQDVLDPLRVRDLFRAIPPQEVLLLGMQPGVRVDDLVLSSLVVPPVCTRPSGPAQVGTGTREDDLSVQYNDILVCCDAMKDDRMGVLEPAKLIEQWDMLQLRVARLLDSALPGYPAHLKPQPVKSFAQRVKGKHGRFRGNLSGKRVNFSGRSVISPDPNLEIDELALPLRIALKLTYSQRVFEQNIALMRQLVLNGPERHPGACFVTLRDGTKKNLQFDREAVAAKLQVGDIVERHCMNGDLLIFNRQPS
;
A
#
# COMPACT_ATOMS: atom_id res chain seq x y z
N MET A 1 9.58 -12.33 21.01
CA MET A 1 8.40 -11.52 21.38
C MET A 1 8.85 -10.08 21.57
N SER A 2 8.94 -9.33 20.49
CA SER A 2 9.42 -7.94 20.51
C SER A 2 8.30 -7.01 20.96
N SER A 3 8.64 -6.21 21.97
CA SER A 3 7.87 -5.13 22.58
C SER A 3 7.51 -4.01 21.59
N PHE A 4 6.59 -4.26 20.67
CA PHE A 4 6.31 -3.30 19.59
C PHE A 4 5.52 -2.06 20.03
N VAL A 5 4.90 -2.06 21.21
CA VAL A 5 4.43 -0.84 21.88
C VAL A 5 4.60 -1.04 23.38
N ALA A 6 5.72 -0.57 23.95
CA ALA A 6 5.73 -0.33 25.39
C ALA A 6 4.60 0.68 25.68
N HIS A 7 3.65 0.34 26.55
CA HIS A 7 2.66 1.29 27.04
C HIS A 7 3.41 2.45 27.71
N ARG A 8 3.67 3.51 26.96
CA ARG A 8 4.34 4.70 27.46
C ARG A 8 3.27 5.59 28.11
N SER A 9 3.57 6.06 29.31
CA SER A 9 2.64 6.82 30.16
C SER A 9 2.39 8.26 29.70
N LYS A 10 3.11 8.77 28.68
CA LYS A 10 2.98 10.14 28.19
C LYS A 10 2.36 10.17 26.77
N PRO A 11 1.38 11.06 26.51
CA PRO A 11 0.86 11.26 25.17
C PRO A 11 1.94 11.85 24.26
N LEU A 12 1.99 11.40 23.01
CA LEU A 12 2.92 11.88 21.98
C LEU A 12 2.14 12.40 20.77
N THR A 13 2.72 13.36 20.06
CA THR A 13 2.18 13.92 18.82
C THR A 13 3.05 13.51 17.64
N ILE A 14 2.43 13.16 16.51
CA ILE A 14 3.14 12.83 15.27
C ILE A 14 3.68 14.14 14.67
N SER A 15 5.00 14.25 14.49
CA SER A 15 5.64 15.45 13.92
C SER A 15 5.75 15.40 12.40
N ALA A 16 6.14 14.25 11.84
CA ALA A 16 6.37 14.05 10.42
C ALA A 16 6.09 12.60 10.01
N LEU A 17 5.87 12.39 8.71
CA LEU A 17 5.74 11.07 8.08
C LEU A 17 6.78 10.94 6.97
N ASP A 18 7.76 10.06 7.18
CA ASP A 18 8.80 9.78 6.19
C ASP A 18 8.42 8.55 5.37
N TYR A 19 8.31 8.73 4.05
CA TYR A 19 7.98 7.65 3.12
C TYR A 19 9.26 7.00 2.58
N GLY A 20 9.25 5.67 2.54
CA GLY A 20 10.34 4.87 1.99
C GLY A 20 9.83 3.64 1.25
N VAL A 21 10.77 2.84 0.76
CA VAL A 21 10.51 1.52 0.18
C VAL A 21 10.92 0.47 1.21
N LEU A 22 10.11 -0.56 1.40
CA LEU A 22 10.45 -1.67 2.29
C LEU A 22 11.38 -2.63 1.55
N SER A 23 12.53 -2.91 2.15
CA SER A 23 13.42 -3.95 1.64
C SER A 23 12.87 -5.34 1.90
N SER A 24 13.39 -6.35 1.19
CA SER A 24 13.03 -7.75 1.43
C SER A 24 13.26 -8.17 2.89
N ASP A 25 14.30 -7.62 3.51
CA ASP A 25 14.66 -7.89 4.91
C ASP A 25 13.73 -7.14 5.88
N ASP A 26 13.26 -5.94 5.52
CA ASP A 26 12.24 -5.23 6.31
C ASP A 26 10.93 -6.00 6.30
N VAL A 27 10.53 -6.51 5.13
CA VAL A 27 9.31 -7.30 4.97
C VAL A 27 9.35 -8.55 5.84
N SER A 28 10.46 -9.28 5.85
CA SER A 28 10.62 -10.47 6.70
C SER A 28 10.65 -10.11 8.20
N ARG A 29 11.33 -9.02 8.59
CA ARG A 29 11.38 -8.54 9.98
C ARG A 29 10.03 -8.09 10.52
N HIS A 30 9.20 -7.45 9.69
CA HIS A 30 7.86 -7.00 10.11
C HIS A 30 6.84 -8.15 10.11
N SER A 31 7.07 -9.17 9.29
CA SER A 31 6.13 -10.28 9.14
C SER A 31 6.20 -11.24 10.33
N VAL A 32 5.02 -11.67 10.81
CA VAL A 32 4.89 -12.73 11.80
C VAL A 32 4.99 -14.13 11.17
N LEU A 33 4.58 -14.28 9.91
CA LEU A 33 4.44 -15.58 9.26
C LEU A 33 4.81 -15.50 7.77
N GLN A 34 5.63 -16.44 7.31
CA GLN A 34 5.80 -16.69 5.89
C GLN A 34 4.61 -17.51 5.38
N CYS A 35 3.79 -16.90 4.53
CA CYS A 35 2.63 -17.56 3.93
C CYS A 35 3.08 -18.54 2.84
N ARG A 36 2.54 -19.75 2.88
CA ARG A 36 2.74 -20.79 1.87
C ARG A 36 1.39 -21.36 1.44
N ARG A 37 1.35 -21.99 0.27
CA ARG A 37 0.18 -22.77 -0.13
C ARG A 37 0.11 -24.02 0.74
N VAL A 38 -1.06 -24.29 1.29
CA VAL A 38 -1.37 -25.55 1.96
C VAL A 38 -2.56 -26.14 1.23
N VAL A 39 -2.42 -27.40 0.80
CA VAL A 39 -3.48 -28.16 0.15
C VAL A 39 -4.17 -28.98 1.24
N GLY A 40 -5.37 -28.58 1.63
CA GLY A 40 -6.11 -29.27 2.68
C GLY A 40 -7.17 -28.40 3.34
N ARG A 41 -7.79 -28.91 4.41
CA ARG A 41 -8.75 -28.17 5.25
C ARG A 41 -8.07 -27.30 6.30
N GLU A 42 -6.78 -27.54 6.56
CA GLU A 42 -5.99 -26.75 7.51
C GLU A 42 -5.67 -25.38 6.94
N LYS A 43 -5.96 -24.34 7.73
CA LYS A 43 -5.68 -22.95 7.37
C LYS A 43 -4.31 -22.46 7.87
N ASP A 44 -3.56 -23.33 8.52
CA ASP A 44 -2.26 -23.00 9.10
C ASP A 44 -1.26 -22.69 7.99
N PHE A 45 -0.42 -21.68 8.21
CA PHE A 45 0.55 -21.15 7.25
C PHE A 45 -0.05 -20.55 5.95
N THR A 46 -1.37 -20.50 5.82
CA THR A 46 -2.04 -19.89 4.68
C THR A 46 -2.15 -18.37 4.86
N ILE A 47 -2.63 -17.69 3.81
CA ILE A 47 -2.95 -16.27 3.89
C ILE A 47 -4.05 -15.99 4.92
N ASN A 48 -4.91 -16.94 5.30
CA ASN A 48 -5.98 -16.73 6.27
C ASN A 48 -5.66 -17.32 7.66
N ASP A 49 -4.36 -17.48 7.98
CA ASP A 49 -3.91 -17.97 9.28
C ASP A 49 -4.30 -17.02 10.42
N ARG A 50 -4.72 -17.60 11.56
CA ARG A 50 -5.11 -16.87 12.79
C ARG A 50 -3.97 -16.06 13.41
N ARG A 51 -2.71 -16.37 13.09
CA ARG A 51 -1.52 -15.57 13.47
C ARG A 51 -1.51 -14.20 12.80
N LEU A 52 -2.13 -14.06 11.64
CA LEU A 52 -2.24 -12.77 10.93
C LEU A 52 -3.41 -11.91 11.42
N GLY A 53 -4.22 -12.45 12.33
CA GLY A 53 -5.42 -11.82 12.88
C GLY A 53 -6.66 -12.68 12.69
N VAL A 54 -7.76 -12.20 13.26
CA VAL A 54 -9.09 -12.82 13.18
C VAL A 54 -10.11 -11.80 12.71
N CYS A 55 -11.14 -12.26 12.01
CA CYS A 55 -12.28 -11.43 11.61
C CYS A 55 -13.63 -12.00 12.06
N SER A 56 -13.66 -13.23 12.54
CA SER A 56 -14.88 -13.88 13.03
C SER A 56 -15.17 -13.46 14.47
N ARG A 57 -16.44 -13.37 14.85
CA ARG A 57 -16.82 -13.16 16.25
C ARG A 57 -16.56 -14.45 17.03
N GLY A 58 -15.96 -14.33 18.22
CA GLY A 58 -15.64 -15.46 19.10
C GLY A 58 -14.30 -16.14 18.84
N GLU A 59 -13.58 -15.77 17.79
CA GLU A 59 -12.19 -16.21 17.58
C GLU A 59 -11.21 -15.22 18.20
N THR A 60 -10.08 -15.74 18.68
CA THR A 60 -8.95 -14.95 19.20
C THR A 60 -7.74 -15.09 18.30
N CYS A 61 -6.95 -14.03 18.18
CA CYS A 61 -5.73 -14.05 17.38
C CYS A 61 -4.65 -14.89 18.05
N ALA A 62 -3.98 -15.78 17.30
CA ALA A 62 -2.92 -16.63 17.84
C ALA A 62 -1.62 -15.88 18.21
N THR A 63 -1.46 -14.63 17.77
CA THR A 63 -0.24 -13.84 18.03
C THR A 63 -0.40 -12.91 19.23
N CYS A 64 -1.52 -12.17 19.33
CA CYS A 64 -1.76 -11.24 20.44
C CYS A 64 -2.79 -11.73 21.46
N ASN A 65 -3.49 -12.84 21.21
CA ASN A 65 -4.57 -13.38 22.04
C ASN A 65 -5.74 -12.42 22.30
N LEU A 66 -5.83 -11.34 21.51
CA LEU A 66 -6.91 -10.36 21.58
C LEU A 66 -8.09 -10.76 20.67
N PRO A 67 -9.32 -10.34 21.00
CA PRO A 67 -10.48 -10.48 20.14
C PRO A 67 -10.40 -9.56 18.92
N THR A 68 -11.26 -9.79 17.93
CA THR A 68 -11.32 -9.03 16.66
C THR A 68 -11.42 -7.51 16.84
N GLU A 69 -12.06 -7.02 17.90
CA GLU A 69 -12.30 -5.58 18.12
C GLU A 69 -11.05 -4.84 18.63
N GLU A 70 -10.16 -5.53 19.35
CA GLU A 70 -8.95 -4.97 19.95
C GLU A 70 -7.68 -5.35 19.17
N CYS A 71 -7.73 -6.41 18.36
CA CYS A 71 -6.61 -6.86 17.57
C CYS A 71 -6.31 -5.88 16.42
N VAL A 72 -5.12 -5.27 16.47
CA VAL A 72 -4.62 -4.38 15.39
C VAL A 72 -4.29 -5.11 14.09
N GLY A 73 -4.14 -6.45 14.16
CA GLY A 73 -3.75 -7.30 13.04
C GLY A 73 -2.23 -7.40 12.86
N HIS A 74 -1.78 -8.52 12.31
CA HIS A 74 -0.35 -8.81 12.13
C HIS A 74 -0.04 -9.11 10.66
N PRO A 75 0.97 -8.47 10.05
CA PRO A 75 1.31 -8.72 8.68
C PRO A 75 2.04 -10.05 8.52
N GLY A 76 1.86 -10.67 7.37
CA GLY A 76 2.66 -11.80 6.89
C GLY A 76 3.53 -11.38 5.73
N HIS A 77 4.30 -12.32 5.18
CA HIS A 77 4.96 -12.11 3.90
C HIS A 77 4.90 -13.34 3.01
N LEU A 78 5.03 -13.09 1.71
CA LEU A 78 5.09 -14.09 0.66
C LEU A 78 6.43 -13.94 -0.07
N GLN A 79 7.19 -15.03 -0.16
CA GLN A 79 8.45 -15.06 -0.91
C GLN A 79 8.16 -15.44 -2.37
N LEU A 80 8.52 -14.56 -3.32
CA LEU A 80 8.34 -14.85 -4.74
C LEU A 80 9.41 -15.84 -5.23
N ALA A 81 9.04 -16.70 -6.18
CA ALA A 81 9.98 -17.66 -6.79
C ALA A 81 11.06 -16.98 -7.66
N LEU A 82 10.69 -15.88 -8.33
CA LEU A 82 11.57 -14.99 -9.10
C LEU A 82 11.24 -13.53 -8.79
N PRO A 83 12.22 -12.62 -8.89
CA PRO A 83 11.97 -11.20 -8.73
C PRO A 83 11.02 -10.67 -9.83
N VAL A 84 10.23 -9.66 -9.51
CA VAL A 84 9.27 -9.03 -10.42
C VAL A 84 9.33 -7.51 -10.31
N PHE A 85 9.06 -6.79 -11.40
CA PHE A 85 8.99 -5.34 -11.35
C PHE A 85 7.77 -4.86 -10.57
N HIS A 86 7.94 -3.86 -9.70
CA HIS A 86 6.80 -3.16 -9.10
C HIS A 86 6.17 -2.22 -10.15
N SER A 87 4.89 -2.41 -10.47
CA SER A 87 4.20 -1.66 -11.53
C SER A 87 4.19 -0.14 -11.29
N GLY A 88 4.12 0.29 -10.03
CA GLY A 88 4.18 1.71 -9.65
C GLY A 88 5.57 2.32 -9.76
N TYR A 89 6.65 1.52 -9.69
CA TYR A 89 8.03 2.01 -9.80
C TYR A 89 8.63 1.78 -11.17
N PHE A 90 7.92 1.12 -12.09
CA PHE A 90 8.44 0.74 -13.40
C PHE A 90 8.99 1.92 -14.22
N THR A 91 8.36 3.08 -14.13
CA THR A 91 8.84 4.32 -14.78
C THR A 91 10.17 4.79 -14.19
N THR A 92 10.33 4.70 -12.86
CA THR A 92 11.56 5.01 -12.14
C THR A 92 12.66 3.99 -12.47
N VAL A 93 12.34 2.70 -12.50
CA VAL A 93 13.26 1.62 -12.90
C VAL A 93 13.78 1.87 -14.31
N LEU A 94 12.90 2.15 -15.27
CA LEU A 94 13.29 2.49 -16.65
C LEU A 94 14.21 3.73 -16.69
N ARG A 95 13.91 4.75 -15.88
CA ARG A 95 14.71 5.97 -15.80
C ARG A 95 16.11 5.69 -15.27
N ILE A 96 16.24 4.86 -14.23
CA ILE A 96 17.53 4.45 -13.66
C ILE A 96 18.32 3.59 -14.65
N CYS A 97 17.68 2.60 -15.29
CA CYS A 97 18.31 1.78 -16.32
C CYS A 97 18.82 2.61 -17.51
N ARG A 98 18.26 3.80 -17.78
CA ARG A 98 18.76 4.72 -18.81
C ARG A 98 19.99 5.50 -18.37
N THR A 99 20.17 5.76 -17.08
CA THR A 99 21.28 6.57 -16.56
C THR A 99 22.51 5.78 -16.18
N ILE A 100 22.36 4.49 -15.87
CA ILE A 100 23.49 3.64 -15.49
C ILE A 100 24.03 2.85 -16.67
N CYS A 101 25.29 2.45 -16.56
CA CYS A 101 25.94 1.48 -17.42
C CYS A 101 25.43 0.06 -17.14
N LYS A 102 25.14 -0.72 -18.19
CA LYS A 102 24.59 -2.10 -18.06
C LYS A 102 25.67 -3.16 -17.80
N ARG A 103 26.93 -2.73 -17.74
CA ARG A 103 28.10 -3.58 -17.42
C ARG A 103 28.67 -3.29 -16.04
N CYS A 104 28.97 -2.03 -15.72
CA CYS A 104 29.58 -1.64 -14.44
C CYS A 104 28.64 -0.94 -13.45
N ALA A 105 27.36 -0.73 -13.80
CA ALA A 105 26.34 -0.07 -12.97
C ALA A 105 26.61 1.40 -12.55
N HIS A 106 27.77 1.98 -12.91
CA HIS A 106 28.04 3.40 -12.68
C HIS A 106 27.16 4.31 -13.54
N VAL A 107 26.88 5.51 -13.01
CA VAL A 107 26.17 6.59 -13.69
C VAL A 107 26.99 7.12 -14.88
N LEU A 108 26.33 7.29 -16.03
CA LEU A 108 26.92 7.71 -17.30
C LEU A 108 27.14 9.23 -17.39
N LEU A 109 27.84 9.79 -16.40
CA LEU A 109 28.20 11.22 -16.32
C LEU A 109 29.72 11.34 -16.15
N THR A 110 30.28 12.50 -16.53
CA THR A 110 31.68 12.82 -16.25
C THR A 110 31.89 13.05 -14.75
N ASP A 111 33.12 12.90 -14.26
CA ASP A 111 33.42 13.11 -12.84
C ASP A 111 33.19 14.57 -12.41
N GLU A 112 33.38 15.53 -13.31
CA GLU A 112 33.06 16.94 -13.11
C GLU A 112 31.54 17.17 -12.94
N GLU A 113 30.73 16.57 -13.83
CA GLU A 113 29.27 16.62 -13.74
C GLU A 113 28.77 15.96 -12.45
N LYS A 114 29.32 14.80 -12.08
CA LYS A 114 29.00 14.11 -10.82
C LYS A 114 29.26 15.02 -9.63
N ALA A 115 30.44 15.62 -9.54
CA ALA A 115 30.82 16.51 -8.44
C ALA A 115 29.88 17.72 -8.35
N TYR A 116 29.60 18.38 -9.49
CA TYR A 116 28.68 19.51 -9.56
C TYR A 116 27.26 19.14 -9.09
N TYR A 117 26.72 18.02 -9.57
CA TYR A 117 25.37 17.59 -9.22
C TYR A 117 25.25 17.13 -7.77
N VAL A 118 26.25 16.42 -7.23
CA VAL A 118 26.28 16.01 -5.81
C VAL A 118 26.28 17.24 -4.91
N GLN A 119 27.16 18.21 -5.17
CA GLN A 119 27.24 19.45 -4.38
C GLN A 119 25.89 20.20 -4.38
N LYS A 120 25.25 20.27 -5.55
CA LYS A 120 23.95 20.92 -5.69
C LYS A 120 22.86 20.18 -4.92
N LEU A 121 22.75 18.86 -5.05
CA LEU A 121 21.73 18.03 -4.39
C LEU A 121 21.85 17.99 -2.86
N GLN A 122 23.07 18.17 -2.32
CA GLN A 122 23.32 18.25 -0.88
C GLN A 122 22.94 19.60 -0.26
N SER A 123 22.71 20.65 -1.06
CA SER A 123 22.30 21.95 -0.53
C SER A 123 20.95 21.87 0.19
N LYS A 124 20.88 22.47 1.38
CA LYS A 124 19.66 22.49 2.23
C LYS A 124 18.55 23.40 1.70
N SER A 125 18.87 24.29 0.75
CA SER A 125 17.94 25.27 0.19
C SER A 125 17.02 24.74 -0.90
N LEU A 126 17.24 23.51 -1.39
CA LEU A 126 16.47 22.95 -2.51
C LEU A 126 15.12 22.40 -2.07
N ASP A 127 14.07 22.99 -2.62
CA ASP A 127 12.69 22.49 -2.51
C ASP A 127 12.49 21.19 -3.31
N THR A 128 11.44 20.43 -2.97
CA THR A 128 11.09 19.13 -3.56
C THR A 128 10.91 19.23 -5.08
N VAL A 129 10.27 20.29 -5.57
CA VAL A 129 10.06 20.51 -7.01
C VAL A 129 11.39 20.73 -7.72
N GLN A 130 12.28 21.53 -7.11
CA GLN A 130 13.60 21.82 -7.66
C GLN A 130 14.48 20.57 -7.69
N ARG A 131 14.44 19.72 -6.65
CA ARG A 131 15.12 18.42 -6.62
C ARG A 131 14.65 17.50 -7.75
N ALA A 132 13.34 17.42 -7.98
CA ALA A 132 12.77 16.62 -9.06
C ALA A 132 13.17 17.13 -10.45
N ALA A 133 13.22 18.46 -10.64
CA ALA A 133 13.68 19.08 -11.88
C ALA A 133 15.17 18.78 -12.13
N LEU A 134 16.01 18.90 -11.10
CA LEU A 134 17.44 18.61 -11.19
C LEU A 134 17.69 17.14 -11.54
N ALA A 135 16.98 16.21 -10.90
CA ALA A 135 17.06 14.79 -11.25
C ALA A 135 16.71 14.57 -12.73
N LYS A 136 15.68 15.23 -13.26
CA LYS A 136 15.31 15.15 -14.68
C LYS A 136 16.46 15.63 -15.59
N THR A 137 17.13 16.72 -15.25
CA THR A 137 18.30 17.22 -16.00
C THR A 137 19.44 16.20 -16.00
N ILE A 138 19.79 15.66 -14.82
CA ILE A 138 20.80 14.61 -14.68
C ILE A 138 20.49 13.42 -15.59
N HIS A 139 19.23 12.99 -15.63
CA HIS A 139 18.82 11.89 -16.51
C HIS A 139 18.95 12.25 -18.01
N THR A 140 18.67 13.49 -18.40
CA THR A 140 18.85 13.95 -19.78
C THR A 140 20.31 13.98 -20.19
N ASP A 141 21.21 14.38 -19.31
CA ASP A 141 22.65 14.42 -19.61
C ASP A 141 23.24 13.01 -19.67
N ALA A 142 22.93 12.15 -18.69
CA ALA A 142 23.38 10.76 -18.70
C ALA A 142 22.87 9.98 -19.92
N TYR A 143 21.68 10.31 -20.45
CA TYR A 143 21.12 9.66 -21.64
C TYR A 143 21.86 10.01 -22.94
N LYS A 144 22.59 11.13 -22.99
CA LYS A 144 23.41 11.52 -24.16
C LYS A 144 24.66 10.65 -24.25
N THR A 145 25.19 10.22 -23.12
CA THR A 145 26.42 9.42 -23.01
C THR A 145 26.18 7.99 -23.49
N ARG A 146 26.78 7.63 -24.64
CA ARG A 146 26.65 6.30 -25.25
C ARG A 146 27.76 5.33 -24.88
N VAL A 147 28.94 5.82 -24.55
CA VAL A 147 30.08 4.99 -24.15
C VAL A 147 30.33 5.24 -22.68
N CYS A 148 30.45 4.17 -21.89
CA CYS A 148 30.72 4.29 -20.47
C CYS A 148 32.14 4.82 -20.24
N LEU A 149 32.26 5.88 -19.44
CA LEU A 149 33.55 6.50 -19.11
C LEU A 149 34.42 5.65 -18.17
N ASN A 150 33.81 4.71 -17.42
CA ASN A 150 34.52 3.85 -16.48
C ASN A 150 34.99 2.53 -17.10
N CYS A 151 34.13 1.85 -17.88
CA CYS A 151 34.44 0.51 -18.42
C CYS A 151 34.48 0.43 -19.95
N GLY A 152 34.30 1.54 -20.67
CA GLY A 152 34.35 1.58 -22.15
C GLY A 152 33.17 0.91 -22.87
N SER A 153 32.25 0.25 -22.15
CA SER A 153 31.13 -0.46 -22.80
C SER A 153 30.15 0.48 -23.51
N VAL A 154 29.61 0.02 -24.64
CA VAL A 154 28.55 0.71 -25.38
C VAL A 154 27.20 0.53 -24.68
N ASN A 155 26.50 1.65 -24.48
CA ASN A 155 25.19 1.75 -23.86
C ASN A 155 24.20 2.35 -24.87
N GLY A 156 23.51 1.45 -25.57
CA GLY A 156 22.38 1.81 -26.43
C GLY A 156 21.11 2.26 -25.70
N THR A 157 20.04 2.44 -26.46
CA THR A 157 18.74 2.92 -25.96
C THR A 157 18.02 1.86 -25.14
N VAL A 158 17.51 2.24 -23.97
CA VAL A 158 16.62 1.38 -23.18
C VAL A 158 15.18 1.79 -23.41
N ARG A 159 14.35 0.86 -23.88
CA ARG A 159 12.94 1.10 -24.18
C ARG A 159 12.03 0.08 -23.51
N ARG A 160 10.81 0.53 -23.23
CA ARG A 160 9.70 -0.31 -22.76
C ARG A 160 8.99 -0.88 -23.98
N VAL A 161 8.98 -2.21 -24.12
CA VAL A 161 8.30 -2.89 -25.24
C VAL A 161 6.94 -3.46 -24.82
N ARG A 162 6.86 -3.99 -23.60
CA ARG A 162 5.59 -4.37 -22.94
C ARG A 162 5.52 -3.69 -21.58
N PRO A 163 4.35 -3.62 -20.91
CA PRO A 163 4.18 -2.89 -19.65
C PRO A 163 5.22 -3.22 -18.58
N THR A 164 5.71 -4.47 -18.55
CA THR A 164 6.71 -4.97 -17.60
C THR A 164 7.92 -5.62 -18.28
N ARG A 165 8.23 -5.24 -19.53
CA ARG A 165 9.40 -5.76 -20.26
C ARG A 165 10.28 -4.62 -20.79
N LEU A 166 11.54 -4.67 -20.41
CA LEU A 166 12.58 -3.72 -20.81
C LEU A 166 13.53 -4.37 -21.81
N ILE A 167 13.90 -3.61 -22.82
CA ILE A 167 14.89 -4.03 -23.82
C ILE A 167 15.98 -2.96 -23.90
N HIS A 168 17.22 -3.41 -23.92
CA HIS A 168 18.41 -2.61 -24.17
C HIS A 168 18.92 -2.86 -25.58
N GLU A 169 18.87 -1.81 -26.39
CA GLU A 169 19.28 -1.88 -27.79
C GLU A 169 20.75 -1.55 -27.97
N LYS A 170 21.63 -2.45 -27.51
CA LYS A 170 23.08 -2.23 -27.50
C LYS A 170 23.66 -1.96 -28.90
N TYR A 171 23.18 -2.68 -29.93
CA TYR A 171 23.75 -2.68 -31.29
C TYR A 171 22.82 -2.05 -32.36
N SER A 172 21.91 -1.15 -31.98
CA SER A 172 21.01 -0.51 -32.96
C SER A 172 21.79 0.34 -34.00
N ALA A 173 21.34 0.33 -35.26
CA ALA A 173 22.03 0.93 -36.42
C ALA A 173 22.39 2.43 -36.28
N GLY A 174 21.70 3.16 -35.40
CA GLY A 174 22.01 4.57 -35.09
C GLY A 174 23.19 4.79 -34.14
N VAL A 175 23.57 3.77 -33.35
CA VAL A 175 24.69 3.82 -32.38
C VAL A 175 26.04 3.62 -33.08
N LEU A 176 26.04 2.87 -34.19
CA LEU A 176 27.23 2.47 -34.95
C LEU A 176 27.87 3.60 -35.77
N ARG A 177 27.16 4.70 -36.03
CA ARG A 177 27.63 5.75 -36.96
C ARG A 177 28.54 6.81 -36.35
N ARG A 178 28.77 6.83 -35.03
CA ARG A 178 29.51 7.94 -34.38
C ARG A 178 30.77 7.56 -33.61
N ASN A 179 30.91 6.34 -33.07
CA ASN A 179 32.09 5.98 -32.27
C ASN A 179 32.68 4.63 -32.72
N GLN A 180 33.95 4.66 -33.10
CA GLN A 180 34.74 3.59 -33.74
C GLN A 180 35.32 2.51 -32.80
N THR A 181 34.87 2.36 -31.56
CA THR A 181 35.70 1.70 -30.52
C THR A 181 35.14 0.44 -29.84
N SER A 182 34.22 -0.31 -30.46
CA SER A 182 33.99 -1.70 -29.98
C SER A 182 33.48 -2.65 -31.06
N ASP A 183 34.19 -2.75 -32.19
CA ASP A 183 33.91 -3.81 -33.18
C ASP A 183 34.06 -5.21 -32.58
N ASP A 184 35.00 -5.41 -31.64
CA ASP A 184 35.29 -6.73 -31.03
C ASP A 184 34.10 -7.31 -30.22
N ASP A 185 33.50 -6.53 -29.33
CA ASP A 185 32.35 -6.96 -28.49
C ASP A 185 31.13 -7.31 -29.37
N GLN A 186 30.96 -6.56 -30.46
CA GLN A 186 29.87 -6.75 -31.40
C GLN A 186 30.11 -7.97 -32.29
N GLN A 187 31.33 -8.13 -32.84
CA GLN A 187 31.70 -9.31 -33.61
C GLN A 187 31.65 -10.58 -32.76
N ALA A 188 32.07 -10.53 -31.51
CA ALA A 188 31.93 -11.66 -30.57
C ALA A 188 30.45 -12.02 -30.35
N PHE A 189 29.56 -11.04 -30.21
CA PHE A 189 28.13 -11.32 -30.08
C PHE A 189 27.54 -11.92 -31.36
N PHE A 190 27.77 -11.31 -32.53
CA PHE A 190 27.23 -11.82 -33.79
C PHE A 190 27.86 -13.15 -34.21
N SER A 191 29.10 -13.45 -33.82
CA SER A 191 29.72 -14.76 -34.07
C SER A 191 29.03 -15.87 -33.27
N THR A 192 28.66 -15.62 -32.01
CA THR A 192 27.86 -16.58 -31.21
C THR A 192 26.49 -16.83 -31.83
N LEU A 193 25.82 -15.79 -32.35
CA LEU A 193 24.54 -15.95 -33.04
C LEU A 193 24.69 -16.69 -34.38
N THR A 194 25.81 -16.50 -35.08
CA THR A 194 26.09 -17.21 -36.33
C THR A 194 26.34 -18.70 -36.07
N ALA A 195 27.01 -19.05 -34.98
CA ALA A 195 27.15 -20.45 -34.55
C ALA A 195 25.78 -21.07 -34.21
N ALA A 196 24.91 -20.33 -33.51
CA ALA A 196 23.55 -20.79 -33.22
C ALA A 196 22.68 -20.92 -34.49
N ALA A 197 22.88 -20.06 -35.49
CA ALA A 197 22.18 -20.11 -36.78
C ALA A 197 22.52 -21.37 -37.59
N GLN A 198 23.71 -21.96 -37.41
CA GLN A 198 24.06 -23.24 -38.03
C GLN A 198 23.20 -24.40 -37.48
N ALA A 199 22.79 -24.32 -36.22
CA ALA A 199 21.94 -25.33 -35.58
C ALA A 199 20.44 -25.07 -35.77
N ASN A 200 20.03 -23.80 -35.93
CA ASN A 200 18.63 -23.43 -36.14
C ASN A 200 18.51 -22.31 -37.20
N PRO A 201 17.94 -22.60 -38.40
CA PRO A 201 17.81 -21.63 -39.48
C PRO A 201 16.88 -20.45 -39.16
N GLU A 202 15.96 -20.58 -38.19
CA GLU A 202 15.09 -19.47 -37.76
C GLU A 202 15.88 -18.35 -37.06
N VAL A 203 16.99 -18.70 -36.42
CA VAL A 203 17.88 -17.72 -35.77
C VAL A 203 18.55 -16.84 -36.82
N ASP A 204 18.85 -17.39 -38.01
CA ASP A 204 19.48 -16.61 -39.08
C ASP A 204 18.58 -15.48 -39.59
N ALA A 205 17.27 -15.74 -39.67
CA ALA A 205 16.27 -14.74 -40.04
C ALA A 205 16.08 -13.66 -38.97
N LEU A 206 16.24 -14.01 -37.68
CA LEU A 206 15.95 -13.13 -36.55
C LEU A 206 17.18 -12.44 -35.94
N LYS A 207 18.41 -12.87 -36.28
CA LYS A 207 19.66 -12.37 -35.68
C LYS A 207 19.82 -10.84 -35.77
N GLY A 208 19.35 -10.22 -36.85
CA GLY A 208 19.43 -8.76 -37.05
C GLY A 208 18.58 -7.95 -36.06
N ASN A 209 17.55 -8.58 -35.47
CA ASN A 209 16.66 -7.99 -34.48
C ASN A 209 16.97 -8.45 -33.04
N ALA A 210 18.07 -9.18 -32.83
CA ALA A 210 18.47 -9.61 -31.50
C ALA A 210 18.77 -8.39 -30.61
N GLN A 211 18.08 -8.28 -29.49
CA GLN A 211 18.28 -7.23 -28.50
C GLN A 211 18.47 -7.84 -27.12
N ASP A 212 19.14 -7.12 -26.24
CA ASP A 212 19.34 -7.54 -24.86
C ASP A 212 18.07 -7.30 -24.04
N VAL A 213 17.53 -8.35 -23.43
CA VAL A 213 16.31 -8.27 -22.61
C VAL A 213 16.73 -8.02 -21.17
N LEU A 214 16.32 -6.88 -20.62
CA LEU A 214 16.57 -6.54 -19.23
C LEU A 214 15.44 -7.12 -18.37
N ASP A 215 15.60 -8.37 -17.96
CA ASP A 215 14.70 -9.05 -17.04
C ASP A 215 14.82 -8.54 -15.59
N PRO A 216 13.81 -8.77 -14.72
CA PRO A 216 13.85 -8.29 -13.34
C PRO A 216 15.05 -8.80 -12.53
N LEU A 217 15.53 -10.03 -12.78
CA LEU A 217 16.66 -10.61 -12.05
C LEU A 217 17.93 -9.85 -12.42
N ARG A 218 18.18 -9.66 -13.72
CA ARG A 218 19.33 -8.91 -14.22
C ARG A 218 19.32 -7.45 -13.77
N VAL A 219 18.16 -6.79 -13.81
CA VAL A 219 18.03 -5.39 -13.36
C VAL A 219 18.29 -5.27 -11.85
N ARG A 220 17.81 -6.21 -11.04
CA ARG A 220 18.08 -6.21 -9.60
C ARG A 220 19.57 -6.34 -9.31
N ASP A 221 20.27 -7.23 -10.02
CA ASP A 221 21.70 -7.42 -9.84
C ASP A 221 22.50 -6.17 -10.28
N LEU A 222 22.06 -5.51 -11.36
CA LEU A 222 22.62 -4.21 -11.76
C LEU A 222 22.38 -3.14 -10.69
N PHE A 223 21.19 -3.06 -10.11
CA PHE A 223 20.87 -2.08 -9.08
C PHE A 223 21.67 -2.31 -7.79
N ARG A 224 21.95 -3.56 -7.45
CA ARG A 224 22.81 -3.91 -6.33
C ARG A 224 24.27 -3.52 -6.55
N ALA A 225 24.72 -3.50 -7.80
CA ALA A 225 26.08 -3.09 -8.17
C ALA A 225 26.28 -1.58 -8.24
N ILE A 226 25.21 -0.77 -8.10
CA ILE A 226 25.33 0.70 -8.11
C ILE A 226 26.10 1.16 -6.88
N PRO A 227 27.15 1.99 -7.02
CA PRO A 227 27.87 2.54 -5.88
C PRO A 227 26.95 3.40 -4.98
N PRO A 228 27.03 3.27 -3.65
CA PRO A 228 26.13 3.98 -2.73
C PRO A 228 26.25 5.51 -2.82
N GLN A 229 27.42 6.02 -3.21
CA GLN A 229 27.70 7.45 -3.40
C GLN A 229 26.94 8.03 -4.61
N GLU A 230 26.67 7.21 -5.63
CA GLU A 230 26.00 7.63 -6.87
C GLU A 230 24.47 7.54 -6.76
N VAL A 231 23.92 6.95 -5.69
CA VAL A 231 22.46 6.84 -5.47
C VAL A 231 21.78 8.20 -5.42
N LEU A 232 22.45 9.21 -4.87
CA LEU A 232 21.92 10.58 -4.82
C LEU A 232 21.70 11.15 -6.23
N LEU A 233 22.56 10.82 -7.19
CA LEU A 233 22.46 11.27 -8.59
C LEU A 233 21.25 10.65 -9.31
N LEU A 234 20.72 9.54 -8.81
CA LEU A 234 19.50 8.91 -9.33
C LEU A 234 18.22 9.59 -8.83
N GLY A 235 18.36 10.62 -8.00
CA GLY A 235 17.25 11.33 -7.35
C GLY A 235 16.65 10.56 -6.17
N MET A 236 17.44 9.70 -5.52
CA MET A 236 17.05 8.94 -4.33
C MET A 236 17.81 9.46 -3.09
N GLN A 237 17.24 9.29 -1.90
CA GLN A 237 17.89 9.71 -0.66
C GLN A 237 19.07 8.78 -0.31
N PRO A 238 20.14 9.28 0.32
CA PRO A 238 21.23 8.45 0.81
C PRO A 238 20.72 7.39 1.79
N GLY A 239 21.19 6.14 1.66
CA GLY A 239 20.77 5.01 2.50
C GLY A 239 19.60 4.21 1.94
N VAL A 240 18.90 4.68 0.91
CA VAL A 240 17.90 3.88 0.21
C VAL A 240 18.57 2.93 -0.77
N ARG A 241 18.21 1.66 -0.72
CA ARG A 241 18.67 0.63 -1.63
C ARG A 241 17.86 0.65 -2.92
N VAL A 242 18.55 0.73 -4.06
CA VAL A 242 17.90 0.84 -5.38
C VAL A 242 17.29 -0.50 -5.81
N ASP A 243 17.86 -1.62 -5.34
CA ASP A 243 17.38 -2.97 -5.66
C ASP A 243 16.00 -3.27 -5.08
N ASP A 244 15.57 -2.56 -4.03
CA ASP A 244 14.23 -2.69 -3.41
C ASP A 244 13.08 -2.24 -4.35
N LEU A 245 13.39 -1.57 -5.46
CA LEU A 245 12.41 -1.25 -6.51
C LEU A 245 11.94 -2.50 -7.28
N VAL A 246 12.71 -3.59 -7.21
CA VAL A 246 12.37 -4.89 -7.78
C VAL A 246 11.94 -5.83 -6.66
N LEU A 247 10.71 -6.33 -6.72
CA LEU A 247 10.11 -7.09 -5.63
C LEU A 247 10.64 -8.53 -5.61
N SER A 248 11.21 -8.94 -4.48
CA SER A 248 11.52 -10.33 -4.14
C SER A 248 10.51 -10.95 -3.18
N SER A 249 9.89 -10.12 -2.34
CA SER A 249 8.92 -10.53 -1.33
C SER A 249 7.76 -9.54 -1.30
N LEU A 250 6.57 -10.03 -0.98
CA LEU A 250 5.36 -9.22 -0.84
C LEU A 250 4.88 -9.26 0.60
N VAL A 251 4.47 -8.11 1.14
CA VAL A 251 3.78 -8.04 2.43
C VAL A 251 2.35 -8.53 2.24
N VAL A 252 1.95 -9.55 3.01
CA VAL A 252 0.56 -9.98 3.10
C VAL A 252 -0.10 -9.14 4.21
N PRO A 253 -1.13 -8.34 3.89
CA PRO A 253 -1.72 -7.47 4.88
C PRO A 253 -2.54 -8.30 5.90
N PRO A 254 -2.68 -7.80 7.14
CA PRO A 254 -3.44 -8.47 8.19
C PRO A 254 -4.88 -8.78 7.78
N VAL A 255 -5.49 -9.79 8.40
CA VAL A 255 -6.86 -10.25 8.05
C VAL A 255 -7.90 -9.12 8.22
N CYS A 256 -7.74 -8.25 9.22
CA CYS A 256 -8.63 -7.10 9.47
C CYS A 256 -8.74 -6.12 8.28
N THR A 257 -7.75 -6.08 7.40
CA THR A 257 -7.75 -5.21 6.20
C THR A 257 -8.50 -5.82 5.01
N ARG A 258 -8.77 -7.12 5.07
CA ARG A 258 -9.39 -7.95 4.03
C ARG A 258 -10.43 -8.90 4.64
N PRO A 259 -11.48 -8.34 5.27
CA PRO A 259 -12.47 -9.12 5.98
C PRO A 259 -13.26 -10.00 5.00
N SER A 260 -13.50 -11.25 5.40
CA SER A 260 -14.42 -12.14 4.70
C SER A 260 -15.86 -11.76 5.03
N GLY A 261 -16.74 -11.85 4.03
CA GLY A 261 -18.17 -11.52 4.18
C GLY A 261 -19.08 -12.70 3.88
N PRO A 262 -20.39 -12.58 4.16
CA PRO A 262 -21.36 -13.56 3.67
C PRO A 262 -21.38 -13.54 2.14
N ALA A 263 -21.48 -14.72 1.51
CA ALA A 263 -21.72 -14.80 0.09
C ALA A 263 -23.08 -14.19 -0.28
N GLN A 264 -23.18 -13.57 -1.46
CA GLN A 264 -24.45 -13.02 -1.94
C GLN A 264 -25.48 -14.11 -2.27
N VAL A 265 -25.01 -15.34 -2.53
CA VAL A 265 -25.84 -16.49 -2.87
C VAL A 265 -25.29 -17.71 -2.13
N GLY A 266 -26.15 -18.41 -1.37
CA GLY A 266 -25.81 -19.61 -0.60
C GLY A 266 -25.30 -19.35 0.82
N THR A 267 -24.96 -20.42 1.54
CA THR A 267 -24.47 -20.41 2.94
C THR A 267 -22.94 -20.25 3.05
N GLY A 268 -22.26 -19.91 1.95
CA GLY A 268 -20.81 -19.78 1.91
C GLY A 268 -20.29 -18.44 2.42
N THR A 269 -19.02 -18.40 2.80
CA THR A 269 -18.28 -17.15 3.05
C THR A 269 -17.57 -16.71 1.77
N ARG A 270 -17.78 -15.46 1.34
CA ARG A 270 -17.01 -14.86 0.25
C ARG A 270 -15.71 -14.28 0.81
N GLU A 271 -14.60 -14.74 0.25
CA GLU A 271 -13.29 -14.15 0.52
C GLU A 271 -13.13 -12.78 -0.14
N ASP A 272 -12.30 -11.94 0.47
CA ASP A 272 -11.93 -10.64 -0.08
C ASP A 272 -11.06 -10.79 -1.35
N ASP A 273 -11.24 -9.88 -2.31
CA ASP A 273 -10.54 -9.89 -3.60
C ASP A 273 -9.00 -9.86 -3.46
N LEU A 274 -8.44 -9.31 -2.36
CA LEU A 274 -6.98 -9.37 -2.11
C LEU A 274 -6.56 -10.78 -1.70
N SER A 275 -7.32 -11.45 -0.83
CA SER A 275 -7.01 -12.82 -0.38
C SER A 275 -6.95 -13.78 -1.57
N VAL A 276 -7.92 -13.67 -2.49
CA VAL A 276 -7.95 -14.46 -3.74
C VAL A 276 -6.72 -14.18 -4.61
N GLN A 277 -6.33 -12.91 -4.77
CA GLN A 277 -5.15 -12.55 -5.56
C GLN A 277 -3.82 -13.02 -4.94
N TYR A 278 -3.70 -12.99 -3.61
CA TYR A 278 -2.52 -13.57 -2.95
C TYR A 278 -2.46 -15.09 -3.12
N ASN A 279 -3.61 -15.78 -3.04
CA ASN A 279 -3.70 -17.22 -3.31
C ASN A 279 -3.26 -17.54 -4.75
N ASP A 280 -3.71 -16.78 -5.74
CA ASP A 280 -3.27 -16.93 -7.15
C ASP A 280 -1.75 -16.79 -7.29
N ILE A 281 -1.13 -15.84 -6.58
CA ILE A 281 0.32 -15.61 -6.60
C ILE A 281 1.07 -16.79 -5.95
N LEU A 282 0.58 -17.33 -4.84
CA LEU A 282 1.15 -18.52 -4.21
C LEU A 282 1.12 -19.73 -5.16
N VAL A 283 -0.02 -19.97 -5.80
CA VAL A 283 -0.19 -21.07 -6.77
C VAL A 283 0.83 -20.94 -7.91
N CYS A 284 1.02 -19.73 -8.44
CA CYS A 284 2.00 -19.47 -9.48
C CYS A 284 3.44 -19.67 -8.99
N CYS A 285 3.77 -19.21 -7.77
CA CYS A 285 5.11 -19.40 -7.20
C CYS A 285 5.45 -20.87 -6.96
N ASP A 286 4.50 -21.68 -6.49
CA ASP A 286 4.74 -23.10 -6.24
C ASP A 286 4.86 -23.90 -7.55
N ALA A 287 4.01 -23.61 -8.54
CA ALA A 287 4.16 -24.19 -9.89
C ALA A 287 5.55 -23.92 -10.47
N MET A 288 6.08 -22.71 -10.29
CA MET A 288 7.44 -22.36 -10.73
C MET A 288 8.55 -23.06 -9.92
N LYS A 289 8.32 -23.40 -8.64
CA LYS A 289 9.29 -24.14 -7.82
C LYS A 289 9.32 -25.61 -8.20
N ASP A 290 8.16 -26.21 -8.42
CA ASP A 290 8.03 -27.61 -8.84
C ASP A 290 8.67 -27.80 -10.22
N ASP A 291 8.39 -26.88 -11.15
CA ASP A 291 8.99 -26.84 -12.48
C ASP A 291 10.54 -26.74 -12.41
N ARG A 292 11.12 -25.99 -11.46
CA ARG A 292 12.58 -25.92 -11.30
C ARG A 292 13.25 -27.22 -10.88
N MET A 293 12.52 -28.10 -10.20
CA MET A 293 13.06 -29.40 -9.77
C MET A 293 13.02 -30.44 -10.89
N GLY A 294 12.28 -30.18 -11.98
CA GLY A 294 12.23 -31.01 -13.17
C GLY A 294 13.19 -30.56 -14.28
N VAL A 295 13.28 -31.36 -15.35
CA VAL A 295 13.98 -30.98 -16.59
C VAL A 295 13.02 -30.08 -17.38
N LEU A 296 13.23 -28.76 -17.31
CA LEU A 296 12.29 -27.81 -17.92
C LEU A 296 12.73 -27.27 -19.29
N GLU A 297 11.74 -27.05 -20.14
CA GLU A 297 11.87 -26.24 -21.34
C GLU A 297 11.91 -24.74 -20.97
N PRO A 298 12.96 -23.98 -21.37
CA PRO A 298 13.12 -22.56 -21.00
C PRO A 298 11.94 -21.65 -21.35
N ALA A 299 11.21 -21.98 -22.44
CA ALA A 299 10.06 -21.21 -22.90
C ALA A 299 8.92 -21.19 -21.86
N LYS A 300 8.61 -22.35 -21.27
CA LYS A 300 7.56 -22.50 -20.25
C LYS A 300 7.87 -21.68 -19.00
N LEU A 301 9.13 -21.65 -18.57
CA LEU A 301 9.57 -20.88 -17.40
C LEU A 301 9.35 -19.37 -17.60
N ILE A 302 9.68 -18.86 -18.79
CA ILE A 302 9.50 -17.44 -19.14
C ILE A 302 8.01 -17.07 -19.16
N GLU A 303 7.16 -17.94 -19.70
CA GLU A 303 5.71 -17.73 -19.70
C GLU A 303 5.14 -17.68 -18.27
N GLN A 304 5.53 -18.62 -17.40
CA GLN A 304 5.11 -18.61 -16.00
C GLN A 304 5.60 -17.36 -15.26
N TRP A 305 6.81 -16.87 -15.58
CA TRP A 305 7.33 -15.64 -14.99
C TRP A 305 6.56 -14.39 -15.45
N ASP A 306 6.21 -14.30 -16.73
CA ASP A 306 5.35 -13.24 -17.26
C ASP A 306 3.95 -13.28 -16.61
N MET A 307 3.42 -14.47 -16.33
CA MET A 307 2.16 -14.65 -15.60
C MET A 307 2.27 -14.21 -14.14
N LEU A 308 3.36 -14.54 -13.44
CA LEU A 308 3.62 -14.06 -12.08
C LEU A 308 3.66 -12.52 -12.05
N GLN A 309 4.38 -11.91 -12.99
CA GLN A 309 4.50 -10.48 -13.14
C GLN A 309 3.13 -9.80 -13.35
N LEU A 310 2.24 -10.40 -14.16
CA LEU A 310 0.86 -9.93 -14.37
C LEU A 310 0.01 -10.03 -13.09
N ARG A 311 0.11 -11.15 -12.35
CA ARG A 311 -0.66 -11.36 -11.10
C ARG A 311 -0.26 -10.35 -10.02
N VAL A 312 1.05 -10.09 -9.87
CA VAL A 312 1.55 -9.06 -8.93
C VAL A 312 1.14 -7.66 -9.38
N ALA A 313 1.20 -7.35 -10.68
CA ALA A 313 0.72 -6.06 -11.19
C ALA A 313 -0.78 -5.86 -10.92
N ARG A 314 -1.59 -6.91 -11.09
CA ARG A 314 -3.04 -6.89 -10.84
C ARG A 314 -3.35 -6.67 -9.36
N LEU A 315 -2.59 -7.27 -8.45
CA LEU A 315 -2.72 -7.08 -7.00
C LEU A 315 -2.56 -5.60 -6.60
N LEU A 316 -1.64 -4.89 -7.25
CA LEU A 316 -1.40 -3.46 -7.01
C LEU A 316 -2.48 -2.58 -7.66
N ASP A 317 -2.74 -2.77 -8.95
CA ASP A 317 -3.74 -2.01 -9.70
C ASP A 317 -4.43 -2.91 -10.74
N SER A 318 -5.70 -3.24 -10.50
CA SER A 318 -6.46 -4.13 -11.39
C SER A 318 -6.82 -3.49 -12.73
N ALA A 319 -6.69 -2.16 -12.88
CA ALA A 319 -6.88 -1.48 -14.16
C ALA A 319 -5.75 -1.78 -15.15
N LEU A 320 -4.60 -2.27 -14.65
CA LEU A 320 -3.43 -2.69 -15.41
C LEU A 320 -3.08 -1.66 -16.52
N PRO A 321 -2.63 -0.45 -16.14
CA PRO A 321 -2.35 0.60 -17.11
C PRO A 321 -1.28 0.15 -18.11
N GLY A 322 -1.54 0.34 -19.40
CA GLY A 322 -0.65 -0.06 -20.49
C GLY A 322 -0.79 -1.50 -20.98
N TYR A 323 -1.50 -2.39 -20.28
CA TYR A 323 -1.81 -3.73 -20.79
C TYR A 323 -2.92 -3.65 -21.85
N PRO A 324 -2.84 -4.45 -22.93
CA PRO A 324 -3.89 -4.52 -23.95
C PRO A 324 -5.15 -5.19 -23.40
N ALA A 325 -6.32 -4.85 -23.96
CA ALA A 325 -7.62 -5.25 -23.42
C ALA A 325 -7.79 -6.78 -23.30
N HIS A 326 -7.25 -7.55 -24.26
CA HIS A 326 -7.32 -9.03 -24.25
C HIS A 326 -6.51 -9.68 -23.11
N LEU A 327 -5.51 -8.99 -22.56
CA LEU A 327 -4.73 -9.46 -21.40
C LEU A 327 -5.29 -8.97 -20.07
N LYS A 328 -6.37 -8.16 -20.08
CA LYS A 328 -6.96 -7.64 -18.84
C LYS A 328 -7.97 -8.65 -18.30
N PRO A 329 -7.71 -9.27 -17.13
CA PRO A 329 -8.70 -10.09 -16.47
C PRO A 329 -9.85 -9.22 -15.94
N GLN A 330 -10.91 -9.88 -15.47
CA GLN A 330 -12.06 -9.21 -14.85
C GLN A 330 -11.62 -8.26 -13.72
N PRO A 331 -12.24 -7.06 -13.63
CA PRO A 331 -11.84 -6.05 -12.67
C PRO A 331 -12.15 -6.51 -11.23
N VAL A 332 -11.18 -6.31 -10.35
CA VAL A 332 -11.24 -6.68 -8.92
C VAL A 332 -10.83 -5.49 -8.05
N LYS A 333 -11.22 -5.47 -6.78
CA LYS A 333 -10.86 -4.39 -5.85
C LYS A 333 -9.45 -4.57 -5.26
N SER A 334 -8.45 -4.25 -6.07
CA SER A 334 -7.02 -4.21 -5.70
C SER A 334 -6.65 -2.97 -4.87
N PHE A 335 -5.39 -2.84 -4.46
CA PHE A 335 -4.95 -1.75 -3.58
C PHE A 335 -5.23 -0.36 -4.14
N ALA A 336 -4.92 -0.11 -5.42
CA ALA A 336 -5.16 1.17 -6.05
C ALA A 336 -6.66 1.56 -6.06
N GLN A 337 -7.55 0.59 -6.33
CA GLN A 337 -9.01 0.80 -6.35
C GLN A 337 -9.57 1.09 -4.95
N ARG A 338 -8.94 0.57 -3.88
CA ARG A 338 -9.33 0.86 -2.50
C ARG A 338 -8.91 2.26 -2.06
N VAL A 339 -7.82 2.78 -2.62
CA VAL A 339 -7.27 4.09 -2.26
C VAL A 339 -7.86 5.22 -3.10
N LYS A 340 -7.97 5.02 -4.42
CA LYS A 340 -8.40 6.02 -5.40
C LYS A 340 -9.93 6.11 -5.52
N GLY A 341 -10.41 7.20 -6.11
CA GLY A 341 -11.83 7.37 -6.49
C GLY A 341 -12.72 7.92 -5.39
N LYS A 342 -14.01 8.11 -5.71
CA LYS A 342 -15.01 8.71 -4.80
C LYS A 342 -15.25 7.86 -3.54
N HIS A 343 -15.24 6.54 -3.70
CA HIS A 343 -15.40 5.57 -2.61
C HIS A 343 -14.08 5.05 -2.05
N GLY A 344 -12.95 5.62 -2.49
CA GLY A 344 -11.63 5.26 -1.98
C GLY A 344 -11.37 5.82 -0.58
N ARG A 345 -10.34 5.33 0.10
CA ARG A 345 -10.05 5.68 1.50
C ARG A 345 -9.83 7.17 1.74
N PHE A 346 -9.09 7.87 0.87
CA PHE A 346 -8.84 9.30 1.06
C PHE A 346 -10.14 10.12 1.02
N ARG A 347 -10.94 9.96 -0.03
CA ARG A 347 -12.16 10.78 -0.22
C ARG A 347 -13.35 10.30 0.61
N GLY A 348 -13.53 8.98 0.72
CA GLY A 348 -14.72 8.37 1.31
C GLY A 348 -14.63 8.06 2.80
N ASN A 349 -13.41 8.00 3.37
CA ASN A 349 -13.21 7.63 4.77
C ASN A 349 -12.36 8.64 5.57
N LEU A 350 -11.36 9.27 4.96
CA LEU A 350 -10.45 10.19 5.65
C LEU A 350 -10.95 11.63 5.59
N SER A 351 -11.16 12.19 4.39
CA SER A 351 -11.66 13.57 4.22
C SER A 351 -13.12 13.72 4.63
N GLY A 352 -13.92 12.67 4.44
CA GLY A 352 -15.30 12.61 4.88
C GLY A 352 -15.55 11.26 5.53
N LYS A 353 -16.22 11.26 6.69
CA LYS A 353 -16.66 10.05 7.37
C LYS A 353 -18.07 10.22 7.89
N ARG A 354 -18.79 9.11 8.02
CA ARG A 354 -20.04 9.11 8.77
C ARG A 354 -19.70 9.35 10.24
N VAL A 355 -20.43 10.28 10.86
CA VAL A 355 -20.30 10.61 12.28
C VAL A 355 -21.55 10.16 13.00
N ASN A 356 -21.35 9.69 14.23
CA ASN A 356 -22.45 9.38 15.15
C ASN A 356 -23.05 10.68 15.70
N PHE A 357 -24.16 10.58 16.45
CA PHE A 357 -24.84 11.73 17.06
C PHE A 357 -25.27 12.80 16.04
N SER A 358 -25.79 12.35 14.90
CA SER A 358 -26.35 13.21 13.86
C SER A 358 -27.79 12.80 13.55
N GLY A 359 -28.61 13.77 13.14
CA GLY A 359 -30.00 13.58 12.74
C GLY A 359 -30.31 14.32 11.45
N ARG A 360 -31.33 13.85 10.72
CA ARG A 360 -31.83 14.52 9.50
C ARG A 360 -33.35 14.51 9.52
N SER A 361 -33.95 15.67 9.28
CA SER A 361 -35.40 15.88 9.17
C SER A 361 -35.71 16.88 8.06
N VAL A 362 -36.97 16.92 7.65
CA VAL A 362 -37.51 18.01 6.82
C VAL A 362 -37.58 19.29 7.65
N ILE A 363 -37.28 20.43 7.02
CA ILE A 363 -37.37 21.75 7.64
C ILE A 363 -38.76 22.35 7.38
N SER A 364 -39.34 22.98 8.40
CA SER A 364 -40.58 23.75 8.33
C SER A 364 -40.35 25.12 8.97
N PRO A 365 -40.92 26.21 8.42
CA PRO A 365 -40.78 27.54 9.00
C PRO A 365 -41.58 27.64 10.30
N ASP A 366 -41.00 28.32 11.31
CA ASP A 366 -41.70 28.73 12.53
C ASP A 366 -41.23 30.15 12.91
N PRO A 367 -42.08 31.18 12.75
CA PRO A 367 -41.70 32.56 13.02
C PRO A 367 -41.69 32.92 14.52
N ASN A 368 -42.08 32.00 15.41
CA ASN A 368 -42.14 32.26 16.85
C ASN A 368 -40.80 32.00 17.58
N LEU A 369 -39.81 31.43 16.89
CA LEU A 369 -38.48 31.13 17.43
C LEU A 369 -37.53 32.32 17.20
N GLU A 370 -36.54 32.46 18.10
CA GLU A 370 -35.46 33.42 17.88
C GLU A 370 -34.55 32.99 16.71
N ILE A 371 -33.78 33.93 16.15
CA ILE A 371 -32.96 33.71 14.94
C ILE A 371 -31.86 32.65 15.18
N ASP A 372 -31.39 32.53 16.41
CA ASP A 372 -30.38 31.59 16.88
C ASP A 372 -30.97 30.31 17.48
N GLU A 373 -32.29 30.17 17.49
CA GLU A 373 -32.99 28.98 17.98
C GLU A 373 -33.37 28.00 16.87
N LEU A 374 -33.33 26.70 17.21
CA LEU A 374 -33.78 25.64 16.33
C LEU A 374 -34.65 24.64 17.11
N ALA A 375 -35.92 24.52 16.71
CA ALA A 375 -36.80 23.51 17.26
C ALA A 375 -36.41 22.11 16.78
N LEU A 376 -36.12 21.21 17.73
CA LEU A 376 -35.92 19.79 17.48
C LEU A 376 -37.17 18.98 17.82
N PRO A 377 -37.61 18.06 16.94
CA PRO A 377 -38.64 17.09 17.30
C PRO A 377 -38.23 16.26 18.53
N LEU A 378 -39.15 16.06 19.46
CA LEU A 378 -38.91 15.29 20.70
C LEU A 378 -38.33 13.89 20.44
N ARG A 379 -38.76 13.23 19.35
CA ARG A 379 -38.23 11.92 18.95
C ARG A 379 -36.73 11.94 18.63
N ILE A 380 -36.22 13.06 18.11
CA ILE A 380 -34.80 13.25 17.85
C ILE A 380 -34.09 13.60 19.17
N ALA A 381 -34.66 14.49 19.98
CA ALA A 381 -34.10 14.90 21.26
C ALA A 381 -33.92 13.72 22.26
N LEU A 382 -34.83 12.74 22.25
CA LEU A 382 -34.71 11.52 23.06
C LEU A 382 -33.55 10.60 22.62
N LYS A 383 -33.13 10.67 21.34
CA LYS A 383 -32.06 9.82 20.81
C LYS A 383 -30.69 10.51 20.80
N LEU A 384 -30.67 11.83 20.59
CA LEU A 384 -29.45 12.62 20.65
C LEU A 384 -29.10 12.87 22.12
N THR A 385 -28.03 12.24 22.58
CA THR A 385 -27.54 12.41 23.94
C THR A 385 -26.30 13.30 23.99
N TYR A 386 -26.19 14.06 25.08
CA TYR A 386 -25.01 14.84 25.42
C TYR A 386 -24.37 14.26 26.68
N SER A 387 -23.06 14.02 26.64
CA SER A 387 -22.30 13.50 27.78
C SER A 387 -22.01 14.63 28.77
N GLN A 388 -22.87 14.79 29.77
CA GLN A 388 -22.71 15.79 30.81
C GLN A 388 -21.93 15.20 32.00
N ARG A 389 -20.77 15.77 32.30
CA ARG A 389 -20.05 15.43 33.53
C ARG A 389 -20.76 16.02 34.75
N VAL A 390 -20.87 15.22 35.80
CA VAL A 390 -21.48 15.60 37.07
C VAL A 390 -20.49 16.45 37.88
N PHE A 391 -20.94 17.62 38.30
CA PHE A 391 -20.27 18.53 39.21
C PHE A 391 -21.23 18.86 40.36
N GLU A 392 -20.72 19.48 41.42
CA GLU A 392 -21.51 19.76 42.63
C GLU A 392 -22.77 20.60 42.33
N GLN A 393 -22.68 21.55 41.38
CA GLN A 393 -23.78 22.43 41.03
C GLN A 393 -24.89 21.74 40.22
N ASN A 394 -24.56 20.76 39.39
CA ASN A 394 -25.52 20.11 38.48
C ASN A 394 -26.02 18.76 38.98
N ILE A 395 -25.50 18.24 40.10
CA ILE A 395 -25.80 16.88 40.59
C ILE A 395 -27.28 16.67 40.87
N ALA A 396 -27.98 17.67 41.41
CA ALA A 396 -29.42 17.59 41.67
C ALA A 396 -30.21 17.41 40.36
N LEU A 397 -29.89 18.23 39.35
CA LEU A 397 -30.49 18.14 38.03
C LEU A 397 -30.18 16.78 37.37
N MET A 398 -28.92 16.35 37.40
CA MET A 398 -28.51 15.08 36.81
C MET A 398 -29.21 13.89 37.47
N ARG A 399 -29.38 13.88 38.80
CA ARG A 399 -30.16 12.86 39.51
C ARG A 399 -31.60 12.81 39.03
N GLN A 400 -32.25 13.97 38.84
CA GLN A 400 -33.62 14.04 38.33
C GLN A 400 -33.72 13.47 36.90
N LEU A 401 -32.77 13.81 36.02
CA LEU A 401 -32.75 13.30 34.64
C LEU A 401 -32.54 11.77 34.60
N VAL A 402 -31.70 11.24 35.47
CA VAL A 402 -31.50 9.79 35.61
C VAL A 402 -32.78 9.09 36.09
N LEU A 403 -33.50 9.69 37.06
CA LEU A 403 -34.78 9.16 37.54
C LEU A 403 -35.88 9.20 36.47
N ASN A 404 -35.90 10.22 35.62
CA ASN A 404 -36.84 10.31 34.50
C ASN A 404 -36.62 9.21 33.45
N GLY A 405 -35.38 8.74 33.30
CA GLY A 405 -35.01 7.64 32.42
C GLY A 405 -35.03 7.98 30.92
N PRO A 406 -34.95 6.97 30.04
CA PRO A 406 -34.78 7.17 28.60
C PRO A 406 -36.08 7.49 27.85
N GLU A 407 -37.25 7.23 28.42
CA GLU A 407 -38.54 7.39 27.71
C GLU A 407 -39.14 8.79 27.87
N ARG A 408 -38.83 9.48 28.97
CA ARG A 408 -39.38 10.81 29.28
C ARG A 408 -38.37 11.90 28.96
N HIS A 409 -38.80 12.94 28.25
CA HIS A 409 -38.01 14.16 28.05
C HIS A 409 -38.38 15.22 29.12
N PRO A 410 -37.41 15.90 29.73
CA PRO A 410 -35.96 15.65 29.68
C PRO A 410 -35.56 14.47 30.59
N GLY A 411 -34.61 13.66 30.13
CA GLY A 411 -34.20 12.41 30.80
C GLY A 411 -32.78 12.00 30.40
N ALA A 412 -32.42 10.74 30.66
CA ALA A 412 -31.09 10.21 30.35
C ALA A 412 -31.13 8.73 29.93
N CYS A 413 -30.19 8.34 29.07
CA CYS A 413 -30.11 6.97 28.54
C CYS A 413 -29.07 6.12 29.26
N PHE A 414 -27.90 6.70 29.54
CA PHE A 414 -26.76 5.96 30.10
C PHE A 414 -26.04 6.78 31.17
N VAL A 415 -25.40 6.07 32.12
CA VAL A 415 -24.46 6.65 33.08
C VAL A 415 -23.16 5.88 33.01
N THR A 416 -22.07 6.60 32.79
CA THR A 416 -20.71 6.07 32.88
C THR A 416 -20.12 6.50 34.22
N LEU A 417 -19.86 5.52 35.07
CA LEU A 417 -19.27 5.73 36.39
C LEU A 417 -17.77 6.03 36.27
N ARG A 418 -17.16 6.55 37.34
CA ARG A 418 -15.71 6.84 37.40
C ARG A 418 -14.80 5.64 37.08
N ASP A 419 -15.25 4.42 37.32
CA ASP A 419 -14.54 3.17 37.00
C ASP A 419 -14.57 2.83 35.50
N GLY A 420 -15.32 3.59 34.70
CA GLY A 420 -15.53 3.36 33.26
C GLY A 420 -16.71 2.45 32.95
N THR A 421 -17.41 1.92 33.96
CA THR A 421 -18.57 1.05 33.75
C THR A 421 -19.76 1.87 33.22
N LYS A 422 -20.24 1.51 32.02
CA LYS A 422 -21.41 2.12 31.40
C LYS A 422 -22.68 1.34 31.75
N LYS A 423 -23.63 1.98 32.44
CA LYS A 423 -24.93 1.42 32.84
C LYS A 423 -26.05 1.96 31.96
N ASN A 424 -26.94 1.06 31.52
CA ASN A 424 -28.16 1.41 30.78
C ASN A 424 -29.29 1.71 31.77
N LEU A 425 -29.96 2.85 31.61
CA LEU A 425 -31.00 3.34 32.51
C LEU A 425 -32.41 2.77 32.23
N GLN A 426 -32.55 1.82 31.30
CA GLN A 426 -33.83 1.14 31.04
C GLN A 426 -34.34 0.30 32.23
N PHE A 427 -33.46 -0.20 33.10
CA PHE A 427 -33.84 -1.14 34.16
C PHE A 427 -33.62 -0.58 35.58
N ASP A 428 -32.40 -0.13 35.92
CA ASP A 428 -32.02 0.18 37.33
C ASP A 428 -31.83 1.68 37.61
N ARG A 429 -32.85 2.51 37.35
CA ARG A 429 -32.73 3.98 37.45
C ARG A 429 -32.55 4.52 38.88
N GLU A 430 -33.30 4.00 39.86
CA GLU A 430 -33.33 4.54 41.23
C GLU A 430 -32.02 4.28 41.98
N ALA A 431 -31.52 3.06 41.88
CA ALA A 431 -30.26 2.66 42.49
C ALA A 431 -29.06 3.42 41.89
N VAL A 432 -29.08 3.70 40.57
CA VAL A 432 -28.04 4.47 39.89
C VAL A 432 -28.11 5.94 40.27
N ALA A 433 -29.30 6.54 40.34
CA ALA A 433 -29.46 7.93 40.75
C ALA A 433 -28.99 8.17 42.20
N ALA A 434 -29.28 7.25 43.12
CA ALA A 434 -28.85 7.34 44.52
C ALA A 434 -27.32 7.24 44.66
N LYS A 435 -26.66 6.47 43.79
CA LYS A 435 -25.21 6.27 43.79
C LYS A 435 -24.43 7.29 42.95
N LEU A 436 -25.12 8.27 42.35
CA LEU A 436 -24.47 9.25 41.48
C LEU A 436 -23.52 10.16 42.28
N GLN A 437 -22.28 10.26 41.81
CA GLN A 437 -21.21 11.04 42.43
C GLN A 437 -20.65 12.10 41.47
N VAL A 438 -20.00 13.12 42.05
CA VAL A 438 -19.25 14.12 41.27
C VAL A 438 -18.22 13.39 40.41
N GLY A 439 -18.09 13.74 39.14
CA GLY A 439 -17.13 13.14 38.20
C GLY A 439 -17.69 11.99 37.36
N ASP A 440 -18.86 11.45 37.68
CA ASP A 440 -19.59 10.55 36.77
C ASP A 440 -20.03 11.29 35.51
N ILE A 441 -20.33 10.56 34.44
CA ILE A 441 -20.80 11.12 33.16
C ILE A 441 -22.21 10.59 32.89
N VAL A 442 -23.17 11.50 32.80
CA VAL A 442 -24.57 11.18 32.45
C VAL A 442 -24.81 11.55 30.99
N GLU A 443 -25.22 10.57 30.18
CA GLU A 443 -25.66 10.79 28.79
C GLU A 443 -27.14 11.21 28.80
N ARG A 444 -27.36 12.51 29.04
CA ARG A 444 -28.69 13.12 29.08
C ARG A 444 -29.24 13.37 27.67
N HIS A 445 -30.56 13.43 27.52
CA HIS A 445 -31.21 13.91 26.31
C HIS A 445 -30.80 15.35 25.98
N CYS A 446 -30.90 15.72 24.70
CA CYS A 446 -30.79 17.10 24.26
C CYS A 446 -31.88 17.96 24.94
N MET A 447 -31.49 19.11 25.48
CA MET A 447 -32.36 20.03 26.20
C MET A 447 -32.34 21.41 25.54
N ASN A 448 -33.29 22.26 25.91
CA ASN A 448 -33.33 23.64 25.44
C ASN A 448 -32.07 24.38 25.91
N GLY A 449 -31.48 25.19 25.03
CA GLY A 449 -30.22 25.91 25.27
C GLY A 449 -28.95 25.11 24.93
N ASP A 450 -29.06 23.85 24.49
CA ASP A 450 -27.90 23.10 23.99
C ASP A 450 -27.43 23.63 22.62
N LEU A 451 -26.11 23.78 22.47
CA LEU A 451 -25.50 24.16 21.20
C LEU A 451 -25.52 22.98 20.22
N LEU A 452 -26.09 23.23 19.03
CA LEU A 452 -26.21 22.25 17.97
C LEU A 452 -25.63 22.81 16.68
N ILE A 453 -25.03 21.93 15.88
CA ILE A 453 -24.57 22.28 14.54
C ILE A 453 -25.69 21.97 13.55
N PHE A 454 -26.24 23.00 12.94
CA PHE A 454 -27.19 22.87 11.84
C PHE A 454 -26.46 23.02 10.50
N ASN A 455 -26.69 22.09 9.58
CA ASN A 455 -26.06 22.11 8.25
C ASN A 455 -27.07 21.78 7.15
N ARG A 456 -27.03 22.51 6.05
CA ARG A 456 -27.82 22.25 4.84
C ARG A 456 -26.92 21.69 3.75
N GLN A 457 -27.37 20.60 3.11
CA GLN A 457 -26.72 20.05 1.91
C GLN A 457 -27.48 20.54 0.66
N PRO A 458 -26.78 20.91 -0.44
CA PRO A 458 -25.33 21.04 -0.57
C PRO A 458 -24.80 22.24 0.24
N SER A 459 -23.62 22.08 0.84
CA SER A 459 -22.93 23.08 1.65
C SER A 459 -21.99 23.93 0.81
#